data_AF-A0A2N5K965-F1
#
_entry.id   AF-A0A2N5K965-F1
#
_cell.length_a   1.000
_cell.length_b   1.000
_cell.length_c   1.000
_cell.angle_alpha   90.00
_cell.angle_beta   90.00
_cell.angle_gamma   90.00
#
_symmetry.space_group_name_H-M   'P 1'
#
loop_
_entity.id
_entity.type
_entity.pdbx_description
1 polymer ?
#
loop_
_entity_poly.entity_id
_entity_poly.type
_entity_poly.pdbx_seq_one_letter_code
_entity_poly.pdbx_strand_id
1 'polypeptide(L)' 'MSLLELFCHVDAFCHTFLPQWDQALRAHGQRTRRRSGRLAPSQVMTILIHFHQVRFRDFKTY' A
#
# COMPACT_ATOMS: atom_id res chain seq x y z
N MET A 1 -8.22 4.37 14.81
CA MET A 1 -6.85 4.40 14.25
C MET A 1 -6.63 5.77 13.66
N SER A 2 -5.67 6.53 14.18
CA SER A 2 -5.24 7.77 13.54
C SER A 2 -4.54 7.47 12.20
N LEU A 3 -4.43 8.48 11.32
CA LEU A 3 -3.72 8.33 10.06
C LEU A 3 -2.23 7.96 10.28
N LEU A 4 -1.61 8.52 11.32
CA LEU A 4 -0.21 8.25 11.67
C LEU A 4 -0.01 6.80 12.13
N GLU A 5 -0.88 6.31 13.03
CA GLU A 5 -0.83 4.90 13.48
C GLU A 5 -1.03 3.94 12.30
N LEU A 6 -2.00 4.24 11.43
CA LEU A 6 -2.21 3.46 10.22
C LEU A 6 -0.96 3.42 9.35
N PHE A 7 -0.33 4.58 9.11
CA PHE A 7 0.90 4.66 8.32
C PHE A 7 2.02 3.84 8.95
N CYS A 8 2.27 3.95 10.27
CA CYS A 8 3.30 3.17 10.95
C CYS A 8 3.09 1.66 10.81
N HIS A 9 1.86 1.18 10.97
CA HIS A 9 1.55 -0.24 10.79
C HIS A 9 1.75 -0.70 9.35
N VAL A 10 1.30 0.09 8.38
CA VAL A 10 1.44 -0.23 6.95
C VAL A 10 2.91 -0.21 6.52
N ASP A 11 3.71 0.73 7.02
CA ASP A 11 5.12 0.83 6.69
C ASP A 11 5.92 -0.37 7.22
N ALA A 12 5.70 -0.77 8.47
CA ALA A 12 6.28 -1.98 9.05
C ALA A 12 5.87 -3.25 8.28
N PHE A 13 4.61 -3.32 7.83
CA PHE A 13 4.13 -4.40 6.95
C PHE A 13 4.87 -4.38 5.60
N CYS A 14 5.01 -3.22 4.95
CA CYS A 14 5.69 -3.12 3.66
C CYS A 14 7.16 -3.54 3.74
N HIS A 15 7.85 -3.24 4.83
CA HIS A 15 9.24 -3.69 5.05
C HIS A 15 9.41 -5.21 5.02
N THR A 16 8.41 -5.96 5.50
CA THR A 16 8.46 -7.43 5.52
C THR A 16 7.87 -8.04 4.25
N PHE A 17 6.77 -7.48 3.73
CA PHE A 17 6.01 -8.03 2.61
C PHE A 17 6.64 -7.76 1.24
N LEU A 18 7.14 -6.54 0.98
CA LEU A 18 7.62 -6.17 -0.36
C LEU A 18 8.79 -7.04 -0.86
N PRO A 19 9.78 -7.42 -0.04
CA PRO A 19 10.84 -8.32 -0.47
C PRO A 19 10.31 -9.71 -0.86
N GLN A 20 9.41 -10.27 -0.05
CA GLN A 20 8.79 -11.58 -0.30
C GLN A 20 7.95 -11.55 -1.59
N TRP A 21 7.18 -10.48 -1.76
CA TRP A 21 6.38 -10.26 -2.97
C TRP A 21 7.25 -10.12 -4.23
N ASP A 22 8.38 -9.42 -4.16
CA ASP A 22 9.33 -9.35 -5.27
C ASP A 22 9.92 -10.71 -5.61
N GLN A 23 10.28 -11.50 -4.61
CA GLN A 23 10.79 -12.86 -4.81
C GLN A 23 9.75 -13.76 -5.48
N ALA A 24 8.50 -13.72 -5.03
CA ALA A 24 7.39 -14.48 -5.63
C ALA A 24 7.17 -14.10 -7.10
N LEU A 25 7.13 -12.79 -7.41
CA LEU A 25 6.96 -12.31 -8.79
C LEU A 25 8.09 -12.78 -9.72
N ARG A 26 9.34 -12.77 -9.22
CA ARG A 26 10.49 -13.29 -9.99
C ARG A 26 10.37 -14.80 -10.23
N ALA A 27 9.94 -15.56 -9.22
CA ALA A 27 9.74 -17.01 -9.34
C ALA A 27 8.65 -17.37 -10.36
N HIS A 28 7.57 -16.60 -10.41
CA HIS A 28 6.47 -16.79 -11.37
C HIS A 28 6.77 -16.25 -12.78
N GLY A 29 8.00 -15.80 -13.06
CA GLY A 29 8.38 -15.25 -14.37
C GLY A 29 7.73 -13.90 -14.70
N GLN A 30 7.01 -13.29 -13.76
CA GLN A 30 6.39 -11.97 -13.93
C GLN A 30 7.44 -10.86 -13.77
N ARG A 31 8.25 -10.69 -14.82
CA ARG A 31 9.30 -9.67 -14.91
C ARG A 31 8.76 -8.41 -15.58
N THR A 32 8.04 -7.59 -14.82
CA THR A 32 7.67 -6.24 -15.25
C THR A 32 8.74 -5.24 -14.80
N ARG A 33 9.02 -4.25 -15.66
CA ARG A 33 9.96 -3.16 -15.32
C ARG A 33 9.43 -2.39 -14.11
N ARG A 34 10.18 -2.39 -13.00
CA ARG A 34 9.86 -1.57 -11.82
C ARG A 34 10.50 -0.20 -11.93
N ARG A 35 9.69 0.85 -11.98
CA ARG A 35 10.13 2.24 -11.85
C ARG A 35 9.68 2.76 -10.50
N SER A 36 10.55 3.50 -9.81
CA SER A 36 10.16 4.23 -8.60
C SER A 36 9.10 5.27 -8.97
N GLY A 37 7.92 5.16 -8.36
CA GLY A 37 6.92 6.21 -8.40
C GLY A 37 7.30 7.39 -7.50
N ARG A 38 6.45 8.42 -7.46
CA ARG A 38 6.61 9.55 -6.52
C ARG A 38 6.26 9.20 -5.07
N LEU A 39 5.51 8.12 -4.87
CA LEU A 39 5.07 7.64 -3.57
C LEU A 39 5.62 6.24 -3.32
N ALA A 40 6.01 5.99 -2.07
CA ALA A 40 6.35 4.66 -1.61
C ALA A 40 5.10 3.76 -1.57
N PRO A 41 5.24 2.44 -1.70
CA PRO A 41 4.10 1.52 -1.59
C PRO A 41 3.34 1.66 -0.28
N SER A 42 4.02 1.89 0.85
CA SER A 42 3.37 2.11 2.15
C SER A 42 2.47 3.34 2.17
N GLN A 43 2.88 4.42 1.51
CA GLN A 43 2.07 5.63 1.35
C GLN A 43 0.82 5.37 0.50
N VAL A 44 0.98 4.67 -0.63
CA VAL A 44 -0.15 4.30 -1.50
C VAL A 44 -1.15 3.40 -0.76
N MET A 45 -0.66 2.38 -0.06
CA MET A 45 -1.51 1.48 0.74
C MET A 45 -2.24 2.23 1.85
N THR A 46 -1.56 3.15 2.54
CA THR A 46 -2.16 3.98 3.59
C THR A 46 -3.30 4.84 3.05
N ILE A 47 -3.10 5.51 1.89
CA ILE A 47 -4.14 6.30 1.23
C ILE A 47 -5.35 5.42 0.89
N LEU A 48 -5.13 4.24 0.29
CA LEU A 48 -6.21 3.34 -0.09
C LEU A 48 -7.00 2.85 1.14
N ILE A 49 -6.31 2.37 2.19
CA ILE A 49 -6.95 1.87 3.40
C ILE A 49 -7.74 3.00 4.08
N HIS A 50 -7.14 4.18 4.23
CA HIS A 50 -7.81 5.31 4.87
C HIS A 50 -9.03 5.77 4.07
N PHE A 51 -8.91 5.85 2.74
CA PHE A 51 -10.03 6.17 1.85
C PHE A 51 -11.20 5.19 2.02
N HIS A 52 -10.90 3.89 2.17
CA HIS A 52 -11.92 2.87 2.47
C HIS A 52 -12.52 3.04 3.88
N GLN A 53 -11.70 3.30 4.90
CA GLN A 53 -12.16 3.48 6.29
C GLN A 53 -13.13 4.65 6.44
N VAL A 54 -12.88 5.77 5.74
CA VAL A 54 -13.71 6.98 5.86
C VAL A 54 -14.91 6.94 4.90
N ARG A 55 -15.14 5.83 4.19
CA ARG A 55 -16.32 5.61 3.31
C ARG A 55 -16.55 6.72 2.26
N PHE A 56 -15.47 7.34 1.79
CA PHE A 56 -15.49 8.40 0.77
C PHE A 56 -16.05 7.96 -0.61
N ARG A 57 -16.44 6.69 -0.76
CA ARG A 57 -17.12 6.19 -1.97
C ARG A 57 -18.62 6.50 -1.99
N ASP A 58 -19.23 6.81 -0.84
CA ASP A 58 -20.65 7.08 -0.77
C ASP A 58 -20.89 8.60 -0.84
N PHE A 59 -21.50 9.07 -1.94
CA PHE A 59 -21.97 10.46 -2.13
C PHE A 59 -22.89 11.00 -1.02
N LYS A 60 -23.33 10.14 -0.10
CA LYS A 60 -24.20 10.48 1.03
C LYS A 60 -23.45 10.92 2.28
N THR A 61 -22.13 10.71 2.31
CA THR A 61 -21.24 11.15 3.41
C THR A 61 -20.62 12.53 3.11
N TYR A 62 -20.91 13.08 1.93
CA TYR A 62 -20.48 14.39 1.43
C TYR A 62 -21.68 15.30 1.19
#